data_AF-A0A150KER6-F1
#
_entry.id   AF-A0A150KER6-F1
#
_cell.length_a   1.000
_cell.length_b   1.000
_cell.length_c   1.000
_cell.angle_alpha   90.00
_cell.angle_beta   90.00
_cell.angle_gamma   90.00
#
_symmetry.space_group_name_H-M   'P 1'
#
loop_
_entity.id
_entity.type
_entity.pdbx_description
1 polymer ?
#
loop_
_entity_poly.entity_id
_entity_poly.type
_entity_poly.pdbx_seq_one_letter_code
_entity_poly.pdbx_strand_id
1 'polypeptide(L)'
;MSYTVDFKNVSAVGLESSPAAKALAGLRANEARYFINKFKHVFIVVPAAESRETLDYVNRILKEERGMNLQPNHWKLRVFKWKISNLPMSFTRMASLSM
;
A
#
# COMPACT_ATOMS: atom_id res chain seq x y z
N MET A 1 8.12 -10.29 1.19
CA MET A 1 8.18 -10.05 2.65
C MET A 1 7.52 -8.74 3.01
N SER A 2 6.70 -8.79 4.05
CA SER A 2 6.16 -7.62 4.73
C SER A 2 7.26 -6.86 5.48
N TYR A 3 7.12 -5.54 5.60
CA TYR A 3 8.03 -4.75 6.42
C TYR A 3 7.34 -3.51 6.99
N THR A 4 7.81 -3.09 8.16
CA THR A 4 7.39 -1.84 8.80
C THR A 4 8.13 -0.67 8.17
N VAL A 5 7.39 0.36 7.76
CA VAL A 5 7.97 1.58 7.20
C VAL A 5 8.46 2.48 8.34
N ASP A 6 9.77 2.73 8.36
CA ASP A 6 10.38 3.75 9.22
C ASP A 6 10.28 5.12 8.53
N PHE A 7 9.59 6.06 9.17
CA PHE A 7 9.46 7.43 8.66
C PHE A 7 10.67 8.31 9.00
N LYS A 8 11.53 7.88 9.95
CA LYS A 8 12.78 8.57 10.29
C LYS A 8 13.88 8.18 9.30
N ASN A 9 13.99 6.89 8.99
CA ASN A 9 14.96 6.35 8.04
C ASN A 9 14.24 5.92 6.75
N VAL A 10 14.05 6.88 5.83
CA VAL A 10 13.30 6.65 4.59
C VAL A 10 14.04 5.64 3.69
N SER A 11 13.36 4.54 3.36
CA SER A 11 13.91 3.45 2.55
C SER A 11 13.07 3.19 1.28
N ALA A 12 13.76 2.95 0.17
CA ALA A 12 13.16 2.60 -1.11
C ALA A 12 12.84 1.10 -1.26
N VAL A 13 12.88 0.34 -0.16
CA VAL A 13 12.59 -1.09 -0.16
C VAL A 13 11.24 -1.39 -0.82
N GLY A 14 11.29 -2.30 -1.78
CA GLY A 14 10.16 -2.76 -2.55
C GLY A 14 9.61 -1.73 -3.55
N LEU A 15 10.37 -0.67 -3.88
CA LEU A 15 10.10 0.34 -4.92
C LEU A 15 11.22 0.44 -5.96
N GLU A 16 12.22 -0.45 -5.90
CA GLU A 16 13.49 -0.38 -6.64
C GLU A 16 13.30 -0.42 -8.16
N SER A 17 12.22 -1.06 -8.62
CA SER A 17 11.88 -1.14 -10.05
C SER A 17 11.24 0.14 -10.59
N SER A 18 11.01 1.16 -9.75
CA SER A 18 10.35 2.40 -10.15
C SER A 18 11.38 3.50 -10.43
N PRO A 19 11.28 4.24 -11.54
CA PRO A 19 12.14 5.42 -11.77
C PRO A 19 11.91 6.51 -10.71
N ALA A 20 10.73 6.51 -10.06
CA ALA A 20 10.36 7.43 -8.99
C ALA A 20 10.54 6.84 -7.58
N ALA A 21 11.39 5.81 -7.41
CA ALA A 21 11.55 5.07 -6.14
C ALA A 21 11.73 5.98 -4.92
N LYS A 22 12.62 6.97 -5.01
CA LYS A 22 12.92 7.91 -3.92
C LYS A 22 11.71 8.78 -3.52
N ALA A 23 10.97 9.29 -4.50
CA ALA A 23 9.79 10.10 -4.25
C ALA A 23 8.66 9.26 -3.63
N LEU A 24 8.43 8.05 -4.15
CA LEU A 24 7.46 7.11 -3.60
C LEU A 24 7.81 6.67 -2.17
N ALA A 25 9.10 6.48 -1.87
CA ALA A 25 9.56 6.18 -0.52
C ALA A 25 9.26 7.32 0.46
N GLY A 26 9.47 8.58 0.05
CA GLY A 26 9.11 9.76 0.83
C GLY A 26 7.60 9.86 1.11
N LEU A 27 6.76 9.59 0.11
CA LEU A 27 5.31 9.54 0.30
C LEU A 27 4.91 8.45 1.30
N ARG A 28 5.51 7.27 1.19
CA ARG A 28 5.27 6.14 2.10
C ARG A 28 5.70 6.46 3.55
N ALA A 29 6.80 7.18 3.72
CA ALA A 29 7.25 7.66 5.03
C ALA A 29 6.28 8.70 5.63
N ASN A 30 5.76 9.62 4.81
CA ASN A 30 4.75 10.60 5.25
C ASN A 30 3.46 9.90 5.73
N GLU A 31 3.00 8.88 5.01
CA GLU A 31 1.87 8.05 5.42
C GLU A 31 2.14 7.35 6.75
N ALA A 32 3.31 6.70 6.88
CA ALA A 32 3.70 6.03 8.12
C ALA A 32 3.69 6.98 9.32
N ARG A 33 4.22 8.20 9.15
CA ARG A 33 4.19 9.25 10.16
C ARG A 33 2.76 9.68 10.53
N TYR A 34 1.87 9.79 9.54
CA TYR A 34 0.47 10.15 9.79
C TYR A 34 -0.25 9.07 10.60
N PHE A 35 -0.12 7.80 10.21
CA PHE A 35 -0.81 6.69 10.89
C PHE A 35 -0.34 6.51 12.33
N ILE A 36 0.96 6.60 12.60
CA ILE A 36 1.46 6.49 13.97
C ILE A 36 1.07 7.69 14.84
N ASN A 37 1.07 8.92 14.29
CA ASN A 37 0.74 10.10 15.08
C ASN A 37 -0.76 10.17 15.40
N LYS A 38 -1.60 10.01 14.38
CA LYS A 38 -3.06 10.19 14.48
C LYS A 38 -3.76 8.98 15.08
N PHE A 39 -3.34 7.79 14.68
CA PHE A 39 -4.07 6.56 15.00
C PHE A 39 -3.28 5.58 15.87
N LYS A 40 -2.05 5.94 16.28
CA LYS A 40 -1.14 5.09 17.07
C LYS A 40 -0.91 3.71 16.44
N HIS A 41 -0.93 3.66 15.11
CA HIS A 41 -0.78 2.41 14.37
C HIS A 41 0.48 2.39 13.51
N VAL A 42 1.15 1.24 13.50
CA VAL A 42 2.36 1.01 12.72
C VAL A 42 2.00 0.77 11.25
N PHE A 43 2.74 1.40 10.34
CA PHE A 43 2.47 1.27 8.91
C PHE A 43 3.29 0.12 8.31
N ILE A 44 2.62 -0.99 7.98
CA ILE A 44 3.24 -2.24 7.50
C ILE A 44 2.85 -2.50 6.06
N VAL A 45 3.83 -2.58 5.18
CA VAL A 45 3.60 -2.80 3.76
C VAL A 45 3.84 -4.26 3.42
N VAL A 46 2.92 -4.85 2.66
CA VAL A 46 2.97 -6.24 2.20
C VAL A 46 2.96 -6.28 0.67
N PRO A 47 3.74 -7.17 0.02
CA PRO A 47 3.57 -7.47 -1.39
C PRO A 47 2.15 -7.91 -1.69
N ALA A 48 1.56 -7.38 -2.77
CA ALA A 48 0.19 -7.73 -3.14
C ALA A 48 0.00 -9.23 -3.43
N ALA A 49 1.04 -9.91 -3.94
CA ALA A 49 1.04 -11.35 -4.12
C ALA A 49 0.84 -12.14 -2.80
N GLU A 50 1.24 -11.58 -1.66
CA GLU A 50 1.11 -12.18 -0.33
C GLU A 50 -0.24 -11.85 0.34
N SER A 51 -1.10 -11.01 -0.27
CA SER A 51 -2.40 -10.60 0.29
C SER A 51 -3.52 -10.67 -0.74
N ARG A 52 -3.77 -11.88 -1.26
CA ARG A 52 -4.81 -12.15 -2.27
C ARG A 52 -6.20 -11.67 -1.82
N GLU A 53 -6.59 -12.00 -0.59
CA GLU A 53 -7.89 -11.61 -0.03
C GLU A 53 -8.12 -10.09 -0.03
N THR A 54 -7.07 -9.30 0.25
CA THR A 54 -7.20 -7.84 0.25
C THR A 54 -7.34 -7.30 -1.16
N LEU A 55 -6.64 -7.89 -2.13
CA LEU A 55 -6.82 -7.53 -3.54
C LEU A 55 -8.23 -7.84 -4.02
N ASP A 56 -8.74 -9.04 -3.70
CA ASP A 56 -10.08 -9.46 -4.10
C ASP A 56 -11.15 -8.56 -3.48
N TYR A 57 -10.99 -8.20 -2.20
CA TYR A 57 -11.87 -7.25 -1.51
C TYR A 57 -11.89 -5.87 -2.18
N VAL A 58 -10.70 -5.32 -2.48
CA VAL A 58 -10.58 -4.01 -3.13
C VAL A 58 -11.12 -4.03 -4.55
N ASN A 59 -10.80 -5.08 -5.32
CA ASN A 59 -11.26 -5.23 -6.70
C ASN A 59 -12.79 -5.36 -6.75
N ARG A 60 -13.38 -6.08 -5.80
CA ARG A 60 -14.84 -6.17 -5.64
C ARG A 60 -15.46 -4.80 -5.38
N ILE A 61 -14.93 -4.02 -4.43
CA ILE A 61 -15.43 -2.65 -4.16
C ILE A 61 -15.28 -1.74 -5.38
N LEU A 62 -14.12 -1.75 -6.05
CA LEU A 62 -13.90 -0.90 -7.22
C LEU A 62 -14.87 -1.24 -8.35
N LYS A 63 -15.18 -2.52 -8.53
CA LYS A 63 -16.14 -2.98 -9.53
C LYS A 63 -17.56 -2.59 -9.16
N GLU A 64 -17.97 -2.83 -7.92
CA GLU A 64 -19.33 -2.56 -7.42
C GLU A 64 -19.63 -1.05 -7.37
N GLU A 65 -18.70 -0.25 -6.83
CA GLU A 65 -18.93 1.18 -6.57
C GLU A 65 -18.59 2.08 -7.75
N ARG A 66 -17.63 1.67 -8.60
CA ARG A 66 -17.07 2.53 -9.66
C ARG A 66 -17.01 1.88 -11.04
N GLY A 67 -17.45 0.63 -11.19
CA GLY A 67 -17.37 -0.11 -12.46
C GLY A 67 -15.95 -0.34 -12.95
N MET A 68 -14.94 -0.29 -12.07
CA MET A 68 -13.51 -0.41 -12.41
C MET A 68 -12.91 -1.70 -11.87
N ASN A 69 -11.95 -2.28 -12.60
CA ASN A 69 -11.15 -3.41 -12.13
C ASN A 69 -9.67 -3.01 -12.03
N LEU A 70 -8.94 -3.61 -11.09
CA LEU A 70 -7.48 -3.54 -11.06
C LEU A 70 -6.89 -4.30 -12.26
N GLN A 71 -5.88 -3.72 -12.91
CA GLN A 71 -5.22 -4.36 -14.05
C GLN A 71 -4.44 -5.62 -13.64
N PRO A 72 -4.31 -6.64 -14.52
CA PRO A 72 -3.70 -7.95 -14.26
C PRO A 72 -2.30 -7.98 -13.61
N ASN A 73 -1.57 -6.85 -13.67
CA ASN A 73 -0.19 -6.71 -13.22
C ASN A 73 -0.08 -6.49 -11.69
N HIS A 74 -0.96 -7.15 -10.92
CA HIS A 74 -1.14 -6.91 -9.48
C HIS A 74 0.11 -7.18 -8.64
N TRP A 75 1.06 -7.98 -9.13
CA TRP A 75 2.27 -8.35 -8.40
C TRP A 75 3.22 -7.15 -8.14
N LYS A 76 3.11 -6.08 -8.94
CA LYS A 76 3.79 -4.81 -8.70
C LYS A 76 3.06 -3.94 -7.66
N LEU A 77 1.91 -4.36 -7.14
CA LEU A 77 1.20 -3.60 -6.12
C LEU A 77 1.75 -3.92 -4.73
N ARG A 78 1.56 -2.96 -3.83
CA ARG A 78 1.83 -3.10 -2.40
C ARG A 78 0.55 -2.76 -1.66
N VAL A 79 0.27 -3.53 -0.62
CA VAL A 79 -0.97 -3.48 0.13
C VAL A 79 -0.64 -3.09 1.57
N PHE A 80 -1.40 -2.14 2.09
CA PHE A 80 -1.51 -1.84 3.52
C PHE A 80 -2.97 -2.08 3.92
N LYS A 81 -3.21 -3.01 4.84
CA LYS A 81 -4.55 -3.29 5.37
C LYS A 81 -4.54 -3.04 6.86
N TRP A 82 -5.53 -2.31 7.34
CA TRP A 82 -5.74 -2.13 8.76
C TRP A 82 -7.23 -1.95 9.10
N LYS A 83 -7.57 -2.12 10.38
CA LYS A 83 -8.92 -2.01 10.92
C LYS A 83 -8.88 -1.14 12.17
N ILE A 84 -9.53 0.02 12.14
CA ILE A 84 -9.84 0.81 13.34
C ILE A 84 -11.21 0.40 13.79
N SER A 85 -11.35 -0.16 15.01
CA SER A 85 -12.63 -0.55 15.63
C SER A 85 -13.66 -1.14 14.65
N ASN A 86 -14.52 -0.31 14.06
CA ASN A 86 -15.62 -0.70 13.15
C ASN A 86 -15.43 -0.28 11.68
N LEU A 87 -14.34 0.37 11.28
CA LEU A 87 -14.06 0.75 9.90
C LEU A 87 -12.85 -0.04 9.36
N PRO A 88 -13.04 -1.07 8.50
CA PRO A 88 -11.94 -1.67 7.77
C PRO A 88 -11.43 -0.67 6.71
N MET A 89 -10.13 -0.37 6.74
CA MET A 89 -9.47 0.49 5.76
C MET A 89 -8.33 -0.27 5.07
N SER A 90 -8.41 -0.39 3.75
CA SER A 90 -7.37 -1.00 2.92
C SER A 90 -6.85 0.01 1.91
N PHE A 91 -5.55 0.27 1.94
CA PHE A 91 -4.83 1.06 0.94
C PHE A 91 -4.07 0.13 0.00
N THR A 92 -4.37 0.21 -1.29
CA THR A 92 -3.60 -0.46 -2.35
C THR A 92 -2.91 0.62 -3.17
N ARG A 93 -1.60 0.47 -3.39
CA ARG A 93 -0.84 1.39 -4.23
C ARG A 93 0.14 0.62 -5.11
N MET A 94 0.36 1.12 -6.31
CA MET A 94 1.40 0.60 -7.19
C MET A 94 2.79 0.84 -6.60
N ALA A 95 3.63 -0.19 -6.58
CA ALA A 95 5.04 -0.08 -6.20
C ALA A 95 5.90 0.48 -7.35
N SER A 96 5.36 0.52 -8.56
CA SER A 96 6.02 0.98 -9.76
C SER A 96 5.00 1.74 -10.60
N LEU A 97 5.31 3.01 -10.91
CA LEU A 97 4.72 3.68 -12.06
C LEU A 97 5.70 3.43 -13.22
N SER A 98 5.37 2.48 -14.08
CA SER A 98 5.88 2.56 -15.46
C SER A 98 5.07 3.68 -16.14
N MET A 99 5.77 4.72 -16.60
CA MET A 99 5.22 5.67 -17.56
C MET A 99 4.86 4.95 -18.86
#